data_AF-A0A359H785-F1
#
_entry.id   AF-A0A359H785-F1
#
_cell.length_a   1.000
_cell.length_b   1.000
_cell.length_c   1.000
_cell.angle_alpha   90.00
_cell.angle_beta   90.00
_cell.angle_gamma   90.00
#
_symmetry.space_group_name_H-M   'P 1'
#
loop_
_entity.id
_entity.type
_entity.pdbx_description
1 polymer ?
#
loop_
_entity_poly.entity_id
_entity_poly.type
_entity_poly.pdbx_seq_one_letter_code
_entity_poly.pdbx_strand_id
1 'polypeptide(L)'
;MDKNVIVEKALKLASLLKIDRPKVAVLAAIEKVNPRISSTVDAAVLSKMSERKQFGDVVIEGPLDIDCATSREAAVRKKLDCEVPGDVDIYVVPNVESGYAFSQMLAFVGKMPHAGVLAGTVKPVIVNIPFIRFEEKVAEIILSAMLL
;
A
#
# COMPACT_ATOMS: atom_id res chain seq x y z
N MET A 1 -7.81 14.30 -1.69
CA MET A 1 -6.39 14.15 -1.34
C MET A 1 -5.75 13.36 -2.46
N ASP A 2 -4.63 13.82 -2.98
CA ASP A 2 -4.02 13.20 -4.15
C ASP A 2 -3.26 11.92 -3.72
N LYS A 3 -3.48 10.80 -4.43
CA LYS A 3 -2.95 9.49 -4.02
C LYS A 3 -1.43 9.42 -4.14
N ASN A 4 -0.83 10.25 -4.98
CA ASN A 4 0.62 10.43 -5.08
C ASN A 4 1.27 10.77 -3.73
N VAL A 5 0.64 11.65 -2.92
CA VAL A 5 1.16 12.03 -1.61
C VAL A 5 1.16 10.83 -0.67
N ILE A 6 0.11 10.00 -0.72
CA ILE A 6 0.03 8.77 0.07
C ILE A 6 1.18 7.82 -0.30
N VAL A 7 1.40 7.62 -1.60
CA VAL A 7 2.50 6.81 -2.13
C VAL A 7 3.85 7.36 -1.67
N GLU A 8 4.12 8.66 -1.82
CA GLU A 8 5.39 9.28 -1.41
C GLU A 8 5.67 9.09 0.10
N LYS A 9 4.66 9.22 0.95
CA LYS A 9 4.83 8.96 2.40
C LYS A 9 5.12 7.49 2.69
N ALA A 10 4.45 6.58 1.97
CA ALA A 10 4.70 5.15 2.11
C ALA A 10 6.11 4.77 1.62
N LEU A 11 6.58 5.35 0.51
CA LEU A 11 7.94 5.14 -0.01
C LEU A 11 9.02 5.69 0.92
N LYS A 12 8.79 6.85 1.56
CA LYS A 12 9.69 7.34 2.60
C LYS A 12 9.84 6.33 3.74
N LEU A 13 8.73 5.73 4.18
CA LEU A 13 8.78 4.70 5.22
C LEU A 13 9.50 3.44 4.74
N ALA A 14 9.24 2.97 3.52
CA ALA A 14 9.91 1.82 2.93
C ALA A 14 11.44 2.01 2.86
N SER A 15 11.89 3.21 2.46
CA SER A 15 13.31 3.56 2.46
C SER A 15 13.94 3.52 3.87
N LEU A 16 13.24 4.01 4.90
CA LEU A 16 13.70 3.92 6.29
C LEU A 16 13.78 2.47 6.78
N LEU A 17 12.92 1.60 6.25
CA LEU A 17 12.94 0.15 6.48
C LEU A 17 13.94 -0.59 5.60
N LYS A 18 14.77 0.13 4.82
CA LYS A 18 15.80 -0.40 3.92
C LYS A 18 15.25 -1.27 2.78
N ILE A 19 14.08 -0.90 2.27
CA ILE A 19 13.52 -1.47 1.03
C ILE A 19 13.98 -0.56 -0.11
N ASP A 20 15.03 -0.98 -0.83
CA ASP A 20 15.74 -0.12 -1.79
C ASP A 20 14.93 0.16 -3.07
N ARG A 21 14.17 -0.83 -3.55
CA ARG A 21 13.32 -0.72 -4.75
C ARG A 21 11.90 -1.23 -4.45
N PRO A 22 11.07 -0.44 -3.73
CA PRO A 22 9.77 -0.90 -3.26
C PRO A 22 8.83 -1.29 -4.42
N LYS A 23 8.05 -2.33 -4.19
CA LYS A 23 6.98 -2.80 -5.09
C LYS A 23 5.62 -2.42 -4.52
N VAL A 24 4.91 -1.58 -5.25
CA VAL A 24 3.63 -1.00 -4.82
C VAL A 24 2.50 -1.53 -5.70
N ALA A 25 1.53 -2.17 -5.07
CA ALA A 25 0.28 -2.55 -5.72
C ALA A 25 -0.81 -1.50 -5.43
N VAL A 26 -1.30 -0.83 -6.47
CA VAL A 26 -2.44 0.09 -6.36
C VAL A 26 -3.73 -0.67 -6.63
N LEU A 27 -4.50 -0.87 -5.56
CA LEU A 27 -5.65 -1.74 -5.56
C LEU A 27 -6.87 -1.09 -6.20
N ALA A 28 -7.59 -1.88 -6.99
CA ALA A 28 -8.90 -1.57 -7.55
C ALA A 28 -9.77 -2.83 -7.61
N ALA A 29 -11.06 -2.65 -7.96
CA ALA A 29 -12.00 -3.77 -8.03
C ALA A 29 -11.80 -4.68 -9.25
N ILE A 30 -11.13 -4.17 -10.30
CA ILE A 30 -10.83 -4.87 -11.56
C ILE A 30 -9.50 -4.34 -12.09
N GLU A 31 -8.84 -5.10 -12.96
CA GLU A 31 -7.49 -4.81 -13.44
C GLU A 31 -7.47 -3.95 -14.71
N LYS A 32 -8.60 -3.89 -15.41
CA LYS A 32 -8.77 -3.02 -16.58
C LYS A 32 -9.19 -1.62 -16.14
N VAL A 33 -8.53 -0.61 -16.72
CA VAL A 33 -8.91 0.79 -16.53
C VAL A 33 -10.35 0.99 -17.00
N ASN A 34 -11.19 1.46 -16.09
CA ASN A 34 -12.57 1.80 -16.35
C ASN A 34 -12.83 3.20 -15.79
N PRO A 35 -13.03 4.23 -16.63
CA PRO A 35 -13.27 5.60 -16.16
C PRO A 35 -14.46 5.78 -15.22
N ARG A 36 -15.39 4.81 -15.17
CA ARG A 36 -16.52 4.78 -14.23
C ARG A 36 -16.13 4.29 -12.83
N ILE A 37 -14.94 3.75 -12.67
CA ILE A 37 -14.39 3.25 -11.41
C ILE A 37 -13.12 4.05 -11.11
N SER A 38 -13.23 5.09 -10.28
CA SER A 38 -12.15 6.05 -9.99
C SER A 38 -10.85 5.38 -9.57
N SER A 39 -10.92 4.33 -8.74
CA SER A 39 -9.73 3.61 -8.28
C SER A 39 -8.91 3.00 -9.42
N THR A 40 -9.55 2.59 -10.52
CA THR A 40 -8.83 2.08 -11.69
C THR A 40 -8.10 3.18 -12.45
N VAL A 41 -8.65 4.39 -12.46
CA VAL A 41 -8.02 5.57 -13.08
C VAL A 41 -6.84 6.03 -12.22
N ASP A 42 -7.04 6.16 -10.91
CA ASP A 42 -5.98 6.55 -9.98
C ASP A 42 -4.79 5.59 -10.05
N ALA A 43 -5.07 4.28 -10.09
CA ALA A 43 -4.05 3.24 -10.22
C ALA A 43 -3.25 3.34 -11.52
N ALA A 44 -3.94 3.54 -12.65
CA ALA A 44 -3.29 3.72 -13.94
C ALA A 44 -2.42 4.98 -13.98
N VAL A 45 -2.89 6.08 -13.37
CA VAL A 45 -2.12 7.33 -13.27
C VAL A 45 -0.85 7.12 -12.45
N LEU A 46 -0.95 6.52 -11.26
CA LEU A 46 0.20 6.25 -10.40
C LEU A 46 1.23 5.31 -11.06
N SER A 47 0.75 4.24 -11.71
CA SER A 47 1.60 3.35 -12.50
C SER A 47 2.36 4.12 -13.58
N LYS A 48 1.67 4.98 -14.34
CA LYS A 48 2.32 5.79 -15.38
C LYS A 48 3.33 6.82 -14.83
N MET A 49 3.05 7.39 -13.65
CA MET A 49 3.99 8.29 -12.96
C MET A 49 5.27 7.54 -12.54
N SER A 50 5.14 6.30 -12.08
CA SER A 50 6.27 5.41 -11.75
C SER A 50 7.10 5.05 -12.98
N GLU A 51 6.46 4.68 -14.09
CA GLU A 51 7.17 4.43 -15.36
C GLU A 51 7.96 5.67 -15.83
N ARG A 52 7.44 6.87 -15.54
CA ARG A 52 8.09 8.16 -15.79
C ARG A 52 9.11 8.56 -14.72
N LYS A 53 9.41 7.68 -13.77
CA LYS A 53 10.38 7.85 -12.67
C LYS A 53 10.07 9.03 -11.75
N GLN A 54 8.81 9.46 -11.64
CA GLN A 54 8.43 10.57 -10.76
C GLN A 54 8.65 10.24 -9.28
N PHE A 55 8.64 8.96 -8.93
CA PHE A 55 8.86 8.45 -7.57
C PHE A 55 10.27 7.86 -7.37
N GLY A 56 11.18 7.98 -8.34
CA GLY A 56 12.52 7.38 -8.29
C GLY A 56 12.57 5.92 -8.76
N ASP A 57 13.42 5.11 -8.14
CA ASP A 57 13.55 3.67 -8.43
C ASP A 57 12.54 2.87 -7.61
N VAL A 58 11.30 2.82 -8.12
CA VAL A 58 10.16 2.11 -7.53
C VAL A 58 9.37 1.45 -8.65
N VAL A 59 8.72 0.33 -8.32
CA VAL A 59 7.77 -0.32 -9.22
C VAL A 59 6.38 -0.11 -8.64
N ILE A 60 5.54 0.66 -9.34
CA ILE A 60 4.13 0.84 -8.99
C ILE A 60 3.29 0.25 -10.09
N GLU A 61 2.45 -0.72 -9.74
CA GLU A 61 1.55 -1.37 -10.69
C GLU A 61 0.11 -1.33 -10.21
N GLY A 62 -0.78 -1.14 -11.18
CA GLY A 62 -2.19 -0.96 -10.93
C GLY A 62 -2.91 -0.56 -12.22
N PRO A 63 -4.23 -0.81 -12.32
CA PRO A 63 -5.06 -1.38 -11.26
C PRO A 63 -4.85 -2.88 -11.09
N LEU A 64 -4.80 -3.32 -9.83
CA LEU A 64 -4.74 -4.73 -9.46
C LEU A 64 -5.84 -5.01 -8.45
N ASP A 65 -6.52 -6.14 -8.54
CA ASP A 65 -7.28 -6.63 -7.40
C ASP A 65 -6.35 -7.32 -6.39
N ILE A 66 -6.88 -7.68 -5.22
CA ILE A 66 -6.07 -8.23 -4.14
C ILE A 66 -5.49 -9.61 -4.47
N ASP A 67 -6.19 -10.42 -5.27
CA ASP A 67 -5.71 -11.75 -5.63
C ASP A 67 -4.47 -11.65 -6.52
N CYS A 68 -4.48 -10.76 -7.52
CA CYS A 68 -3.35 -10.57 -8.42
C CYS A 68 -2.20 -9.85 -7.74
N ALA A 69 -2.49 -8.88 -6.86
CA ALA A 69 -1.44 -8.25 -6.08
C ALA A 69 -0.72 -9.27 -5.18
N THR A 70 -1.46 -10.17 -4.53
CA THR A 70 -0.90 -11.11 -3.53
C THR A 70 -0.39 -12.42 -4.15
N SER A 71 -0.83 -12.81 -5.35
CA SER A 71 -0.48 -14.09 -5.97
C SER A 71 -0.06 -13.93 -7.43
N ARG A 72 1.21 -14.27 -7.68
CA ARG A 72 1.77 -14.40 -9.03
C ARG A 72 0.96 -15.37 -9.90
N GLU A 73 0.48 -16.46 -9.33
CA GLU A 73 -0.34 -17.46 -10.02
C GLU A 73 -1.70 -16.90 -10.45
N ALA A 74 -2.34 -16.10 -9.59
CA ALA A 74 -3.58 -15.41 -9.94
C ALA A 74 -3.37 -14.42 -11.09
N ALA A 75 -2.29 -13.64 -11.04
CA ALA A 75 -1.92 -12.73 -12.11
C ALA A 75 -1.68 -13.47 -13.45
N VAL A 76 -0.97 -14.60 -13.43
CA VAL A 76 -0.76 -15.44 -14.63
C VAL A 76 -2.08 -15.98 -15.18
N ARG A 77 -2.97 -16.49 -14.31
CA ARG A 77 -4.30 -16.99 -14.69
C ARG A 77 -5.15 -15.90 -15.36
N LYS A 78 -5.03 -14.65 -14.90
CA LYS A 78 -5.69 -13.48 -15.49
C LYS A 78 -4.91 -12.83 -16.64
N LYS A 79 -3.77 -13.41 -17.04
CA LYS A 79 -2.91 -12.96 -18.13
C LYS A 79 -2.36 -11.54 -17.92
N LEU A 80 -1.99 -11.23 -16.68
CA LEU A 80 -1.31 -9.99 -16.32
C LEU A 80 0.21 -10.21 -16.37
N ASP A 81 0.87 -9.41 -17.20
CA ASP A 81 2.33 -9.35 -17.30
C ASP A 81 2.81 -8.08 -16.58
N CYS A 82 3.35 -8.28 -15.38
CA CYS A 82 3.62 -7.22 -14.41
C CYS A 82 4.58 -7.74 -13.32
N GLU A 83 5.45 -6.90 -12.76
CA GLU A 83 6.58 -7.27 -11.88
C GLU A 83 6.19 -7.43 -10.40
N VAL A 84 5.09 -6.80 -9.96
CA VAL A 84 4.65 -6.67 -8.56
C VAL A 84 3.90 -7.90 -8.00
N PRO A 85 3.05 -8.64 -8.75
CA PRO A 85 2.28 -9.76 -8.21
C PRO A 85 3.06 -10.79 -7.40
N GLY A 86 2.60 -11.06 -6.19
CA GLY A 86 3.19 -12.06 -5.28
C GLY A 86 4.43 -11.59 -4.52
N ASP A 87 4.86 -10.34 -4.73
CA ASP A 87 6.04 -9.74 -4.11
C ASP A 87 5.79 -8.25 -3.85
N VAL A 88 4.76 -7.95 -3.08
CA VAL A 88 4.29 -6.58 -2.79
C VAL A 88 4.80 -6.11 -1.44
N ASP A 89 5.47 -4.96 -1.41
CA ASP A 89 5.85 -4.28 -0.18
C ASP A 89 4.73 -3.36 0.34
N ILE A 90 4.04 -2.68 -0.58
CA ILE A 90 3.06 -1.62 -0.25
C ILE A 90 1.75 -1.84 -1.00
N TYR A 91 0.64 -1.94 -0.26
CA TYR A 91 -0.70 -1.95 -0.82
C TYR A 91 -1.36 -0.57 -0.69
N VAL A 92 -1.71 0.06 -1.81
CA VAL A 92 -2.46 1.32 -1.83
C VAL A 92 -3.93 1.02 -2.10
N VAL A 93 -4.76 1.19 -1.07
CA VAL A 93 -6.20 0.87 -1.14
C VAL A 93 -7.02 1.93 -1.88
N PRO A 94 -8.24 1.59 -2.36
CA PRO A 94 -9.14 2.53 -3.03
C PRO A 94 -9.53 3.74 -2.16
N ASN A 95 -9.95 3.47 -0.92
CA ASN A 95 -10.54 4.42 0.03
C ASN A 95 -10.36 3.93 1.48
N VAL A 96 -10.84 4.73 2.44
CA VAL A 96 -10.68 4.47 3.88
C VAL A 96 -11.44 3.22 4.34
N GLU A 97 -12.65 2.98 3.81
CA GLU A 97 -13.45 1.82 4.15
C GLU A 97 -12.75 0.53 3.74
N SER A 98 -12.17 0.50 2.54
CA SER A 98 -11.39 -0.63 2.04
C SER A 98 -10.13 -0.85 2.88
N GLY A 99 -9.42 0.23 3.24
CA GLY A 99 -8.23 0.16 4.10
C GLY A 99 -8.53 -0.39 5.49
N TYR A 100 -9.60 0.11 6.11
CA TYR A 100 -9.99 -0.31 7.45
C TYR A 100 -10.46 -1.78 7.47
N ALA A 101 -11.29 -2.18 6.50
CA ALA A 101 -11.72 -3.57 6.35
C ALA A 101 -10.53 -4.51 6.07
N PHE A 102 -9.62 -4.11 5.18
CA PHE A 102 -8.43 -4.89 4.86
C PHE A 102 -7.53 -5.09 6.08
N SER A 103 -7.22 -4.01 6.81
CA SER A 103 -6.43 -4.10 8.04
C SER A 103 -7.08 -5.00 9.10
N GLN A 104 -8.39 -4.93 9.28
CA GLN A 104 -9.09 -5.80 10.23
C GLN A 104 -9.09 -7.27 9.77
N MET A 105 -9.21 -7.55 8.47
CA MET A 105 -9.12 -8.92 7.97
C MET A 105 -7.75 -9.53 8.25
N LEU A 106 -6.66 -8.79 7.99
CA LEU A 106 -5.31 -9.23 8.34
C LEU A 106 -5.16 -9.46 9.84
N ALA A 107 -5.78 -8.61 10.65
CA ALA A 107 -5.71 -8.68 12.09
C ALA A 107 -6.47 -9.87 12.69
N PHE A 108 -7.76 -9.95 12.41
CA PHE A 108 -8.67 -10.89 13.05
C PHE A 108 -8.68 -12.26 12.38
N VAL A 109 -8.54 -12.31 11.05
CA VAL A 109 -8.52 -13.57 10.29
C VAL A 109 -7.09 -14.02 10.06
N GLY A 110 -6.23 -13.13 9.57
CA GLY A 110 -4.83 -13.45 9.27
C GLY A 110 -3.95 -13.62 10.52
N LYS A 111 -4.39 -13.14 11.69
CA LYS A 111 -3.61 -13.12 12.95
C LYS A 111 -2.22 -12.49 12.79
N MET A 112 -2.05 -11.64 11.78
CA MET A 112 -0.78 -10.96 11.51
C MET A 112 -0.60 -9.82 12.50
N PRO A 113 0.60 -9.51 13.00
CA PRO A 113 0.80 -8.35 13.85
C PRO A 113 0.57 -7.04 13.07
N HIS A 114 0.14 -5.97 13.76
CA HIS A 114 -0.16 -4.68 13.14
C HIS A 114 0.39 -3.50 13.93
N ALA A 115 0.92 -2.51 13.21
CA ALA A 115 1.35 -1.24 13.79
C ALA A 115 1.03 -0.12 12.79
N GLY A 116 0.59 1.03 13.29
CA GLY A 116 0.24 2.17 12.46
C GLY A 116 0.81 3.48 12.98
N VAL A 117 1.03 4.42 12.07
CA VAL A 117 1.40 5.79 12.39
C VAL A 117 0.79 6.72 11.35
N LEU A 118 0.26 7.84 11.80
CA LEU A 118 -0.16 8.92 10.92
C LEU A 118 1.07 9.71 10.49
N ALA A 119 1.38 9.62 9.20
CA ALA A 119 2.46 10.37 8.56
C ALA A 119 1.93 11.64 7.86
N GLY A 120 2.80 12.63 7.66
CA GLY A 120 2.49 13.87 6.93
C GLY A 120 2.18 15.09 7.81
N THR A 121 2.07 14.91 9.12
CA THR A 121 2.09 15.97 10.13
C THR A 121 3.53 16.45 10.40
N VAL A 122 3.69 17.55 11.16
CA VAL A 122 5.02 18.09 11.54
C VAL A 122 5.86 17.06 12.32
N LYS A 123 5.19 16.24 13.14
CA LYS A 123 5.76 15.07 13.81
C LYS A 123 4.81 13.89 13.63
N PRO A 124 5.30 12.64 13.51
CA PRO A 124 4.45 11.46 13.40
C PRO A 124 3.51 11.34 14.61
N VAL A 125 2.28 10.90 14.37
CA VAL A 125 1.26 10.73 15.41
C VAL A 125 0.82 9.27 15.47
N ILE A 126 0.94 8.66 16.65
CA ILE A 126 0.37 7.33 16.90
C ILE A 126 -1.12 7.52 17.16
N VAL A 127 -1.95 6.90 16.34
CA VAL A 127 -3.41 6.92 16.48
C VAL A 127 -3.81 5.63 17.19
N ASN A 128 -4.53 5.75 18.31
CA ASN A 128 -4.97 4.57 19.06
C ASN A 128 -6.08 3.85 18.29
N ILE A 129 -5.71 2.80 17.55
CA ILE A 129 -6.65 1.97 16.79
C ILE A 129 -7.14 0.83 17.71
N PRO A 130 -8.46 0.69 17.96
CA PRO A 130 -8.99 -0.19 19.02
C PRO A 130 -8.58 -1.67 18.95
N PHE A 131 -8.23 -2.18 17.76
CA PHE A 131 -7.86 -3.58 17.57
C PHE A 131 -6.35 -3.85 17.60
N ILE A 132 -5.50 -2.81 17.69
CA ILE A 132 -4.05 -2.98 17.86
C ILE A 132 -3.76 -3.36 19.31
N ARG A 133 -3.01 -4.44 19.49
CA ARG A 133 -2.74 -4.99 20.82
C ARG A 133 -1.70 -4.16 21.56
N PHE A 134 -1.69 -4.26 22.88
CA PHE A 134 -0.75 -3.47 23.70
C PHE A 134 0.71 -3.80 23.37
N GLU A 135 1.01 -5.07 23.11
CA GLU A 135 2.35 -5.55 22.78
C GLU A 135 2.87 -4.96 21.45
N GLU A 136 1.96 -4.60 20.53
CA GLU A 136 2.28 -4.06 19.22
C GLU A 136 2.55 -2.55 19.26
N LYS A 137 2.17 -1.86 20.34
CA LYS A 137 2.43 -0.42 20.52
C LYS A 137 3.91 -0.07 20.51
N VAL A 138 4.76 -1.01 20.91
CA VAL A 138 6.22 -0.83 20.82
C VAL A 138 6.66 -0.64 19.36
N ALA A 139 6.07 -1.41 18.43
CA ALA A 139 6.35 -1.24 17.01
C ALA A 139 5.85 0.12 16.48
N GLU A 140 4.69 0.61 16.96
CA GLU A 140 4.22 1.96 16.61
C GLU A 140 5.17 3.06 17.11
N ILE A 141 5.72 2.91 18.32
CA ILE A 141 6.71 3.83 18.88
C ILE A 141 8.00 3.82 18.04
N ILE A 142 8.49 2.64 17.66
CA ILE A 142 9.67 2.50 16.81
C ILE A 142 9.43 3.15 15.44
N LEU A 143 8.30 2.84 14.78
CA LEU A 143 7.92 3.43 13.49
C LEU A 143 7.82 4.96 13.59
N SER A 144 7.22 5.48 14.66
CA SER A 144 7.14 6.91 14.92
C SER A 144 8.53 7.53 15.11
N ALA A 145 9.41 6.89 15.88
CA ALA A 145 10.79 7.37 16.09
C ALA A 145 11.62 7.39 14.81
N MET A 146 11.41 6.43 13.90
CA MET A 146 12.07 6.40 12.59
C MET A 146 11.63 7.53 11.65
N LEU A 147 10.42 8.06 11.86
CA LEU A 147 9.83 9.12 11.03
C LEU A 147 10.07 10.54 11.56
N LEU A 148 10.72 10.69 12.72
CA LEU A 148 11.20 11.98 13.26
C LEU A 148 12.35 12.53 12.41
#